data_AF-L9ZE74-F1
#
_entry.id   AF-L9ZE74-F1
#
_cell.length_a   1.000
_cell.length_b   1.000
_cell.length_c   1.000
_cell.angle_alpha   90.00
_cell.angle_beta   90.00
_cell.angle_gamma   90.00
#
_symmetry.space_group_name_H-M   'P 1'
#
loop_
_entity.id
_entity.type
_entity.pdbx_description
1 polymer ?
#
loop_
_entity_poly.entity_id
_entity_poly.type
_entity_poly.pdbx_seq_one_letter_code
_entity_poly.pdbx_strand_id
1 'polypeptide(L)'
;MTKLPPAKALNGEKTGTTCDSCNKGIRTGDKAVAYATHYDGDGWIIRRVSCTDCGQTSIGLPTDGADEVVIEAVVWRNRLVGVTTVDRSRPEE
;
A
#
# COMPACT_ATOMS: atom_id res chain seq x y z
N MET A 1 -4.18 8.44 20.71
CA MET A 1 -2.96 8.48 19.86
C MET A 1 -3.37 8.98 18.49
N THR A 2 -2.71 10.00 17.96
CA THR A 2 -3.02 10.53 16.62
C THR A 2 -2.55 9.52 15.57
N LYS A 3 -3.48 8.99 14.78
CA LYS A 3 -3.18 8.07 13.67
C LYS A 3 -2.18 8.76 12.73
N LEU A 4 -1.00 8.17 12.53
CA LEU A 4 -0.04 8.71 11.58
C LEU A 4 -0.68 8.73 10.17
N PRO A 5 -0.35 9.73 9.34
CA PRO A 5 -0.74 9.70 7.93
C PRO A 5 -0.29 8.37 7.29
N PRO A 6 -1.12 7.73 6.45
CA PRO A 6 -0.82 6.41 5.88
C PRO A 6 0.56 6.34 5.24
N ALA A 7 0.90 7.35 4.42
CA ALA A 7 2.21 7.43 3.77
C ALA A 7 3.38 7.43 4.76
N LYS A 8 3.25 8.10 5.90
CA LYS A 8 4.29 8.14 6.93
C LYS A 8 4.39 6.80 7.67
N ALA A 9 3.26 6.14 7.91
CA ALA A 9 3.23 4.85 8.59
C ALA A 9 3.76 3.70 7.71
N LEU A 10 3.49 3.73 6.41
CA LEU A 10 3.88 2.69 5.46
C LEU A 10 5.31 2.87 4.91
N ASN A 11 5.94 4.03 5.13
CA ASN A 11 7.30 4.27 4.67
C ASN A 11 8.32 3.48 5.50
N GLY A 12 9.06 2.61 4.81
CA GLY A 12 10.00 1.67 5.40
C GLY A 12 9.42 0.28 5.62
N GLU A 13 8.11 0.07 5.42
CA GLU A 13 7.47 -1.23 5.61
C GLU A 13 8.01 -2.27 4.64
N LYS A 14 8.08 -3.52 5.11
CA LYS A 14 8.56 -4.65 4.30
C LYS A 14 7.54 -4.97 3.21
N THR A 15 8.05 -5.40 2.06
CA THR A 15 7.23 -5.85 0.94
C THR A 15 7.81 -7.10 0.28
N GLY A 16 6.96 -7.80 -0.47
CA GLY A 16 7.39 -8.90 -1.33
C GLY A 16 8.20 -8.42 -2.53
N THR A 17 8.78 -9.38 -3.26
CA THR A 17 9.58 -9.14 -4.47
C THR A 17 8.84 -9.57 -5.74
N THR A 18 7.55 -9.88 -5.63
CA THR A 18 6.73 -10.41 -6.72
C THR A 18 5.44 -9.61 -6.75
N CYS A 19 5.02 -9.22 -7.94
CA CYS A 19 3.76 -8.55 -8.17
C CYS A 19 2.59 -9.52 -7.93
N ASP A 20 1.70 -9.19 -6.99
CA ASP A 20 0.53 -10.01 -6.65
C ASP A 20 -0.50 -10.09 -7.78
N SER A 21 -0.44 -9.19 -8.77
CA SER A 21 -1.39 -9.16 -9.89
C SER A 21 -0.90 -9.90 -11.14
N CYS A 22 0.38 -9.81 -11.50
CA CYS A 22 0.91 -10.41 -12.74
C CYS A 22 2.10 -11.35 -12.54
N ASN A 23 2.51 -11.62 -11.30
CA ASN A 23 3.66 -12.47 -10.94
C ASN A 23 5.02 -12.03 -11.51
N LYS A 24 5.13 -10.84 -12.11
CA LYS A 24 6.44 -10.27 -12.47
C LYS A 24 7.24 -9.93 -11.21
N GLY A 25 8.55 -10.06 -11.29
CA GLY A 25 9.45 -9.65 -10.20
C GLY A 25 9.44 -8.13 -10.03
N ILE A 26 9.45 -7.68 -8.77
CA ILE A 26 9.65 -6.30 -8.35
C ILE A 26 11.00 -6.23 -7.64
N ARG A 27 11.90 -5.41 -8.18
CA ARG A 27 13.31 -5.31 -7.74
C ARG A 27 13.57 -3.99 -7.02
N THR A 28 14.74 -3.92 -6.39
CA THR A 28 15.24 -2.67 -5.84
C THR A 28 15.38 -1.61 -6.94
N GLY A 29 14.80 -0.43 -6.74
CA GLY A 29 14.73 0.65 -7.70
C GLY A 29 13.41 0.72 -8.48
N ASP A 30 12.61 -0.35 -8.49
CA ASP A 30 11.33 -0.36 -9.20
C ASP A 30 10.27 0.43 -8.43
N LYS A 31 9.38 1.09 -9.17
CA LYS A 31 8.13 1.62 -8.59
C LYS A 31 7.15 0.49 -8.37
N ALA A 32 6.41 0.56 -7.27
CA ALA A 32 5.34 -0.35 -6.94
C ALA A 32 4.13 0.42 -6.43
N VAL A 33 2.96 -0.17 -6.68
CA VAL A 33 1.68 0.23 -6.11
C VAL A 33 1.35 -0.77 -5.01
N ALA A 34 0.95 -0.31 -3.83
CA ALA A 34 0.52 -1.19 -2.76
C ALA A 34 -0.84 -0.78 -2.22
N TYR A 35 -1.68 -1.78 -1.95
CA TYR A 35 -2.95 -1.62 -1.28
C TYR A 35 -2.81 -2.07 0.17
N ALA A 36 -3.21 -1.20 1.09
CA ALA A 36 -3.10 -1.42 2.53
C ALA A 36 -4.40 -1.06 3.26
N THR A 37 -4.66 -1.78 4.35
CA THR A 37 -5.85 -1.62 5.20
C THR A 37 -5.43 -1.31 6.61
N HIS A 38 -6.25 -0.54 7.33
CA HIS A 38 -6.13 -0.32 8.76
C HIS A 38 -7.50 -0.44 9.41
N TYR A 39 -7.60 -1.32 10.39
CA TYR A 39 -8.76 -1.47 11.28
C TYR A 39 -8.47 -0.83 12.64
N ASP A 40 -9.50 -0.50 13.41
CA ASP A 40 -9.31 0.12 14.72
C ASP A 40 -8.49 -0.77 15.67
N GLY A 41 -7.45 -0.19 16.27
CA GLY A 41 -6.55 -0.87 17.21
C GLY A 41 -5.31 -1.48 16.58
N ASP A 42 -5.28 -1.67 15.26
CA ASP A 42 -4.13 -2.26 14.54
C ASP A 42 -3.27 -1.20 13.84
N GLY A 43 -2.07 -1.61 13.40
CA GLY A 43 -1.26 -0.84 12.46
C GLY A 43 -1.77 -0.99 11.02
N TRP A 44 -1.18 -0.23 10.09
CA TRP A 44 -1.41 -0.44 8.67
C TRP A 44 -0.86 -1.80 8.24
N ILE A 45 -1.67 -2.56 7.48
CA ILE A 45 -1.30 -3.86 6.93
C ILE A 45 -1.29 -3.77 5.41
N ILE A 46 -0.14 -4.04 4.81
CA ILE A 46 -0.02 -4.19 3.35
C ILE A 46 -0.68 -5.52 2.95
N ARG A 47 -1.69 -5.45 2.09
CA ARG A 47 -2.44 -6.62 1.62
C ARG A 47 -1.96 -7.11 0.26
N ARG A 48 -1.60 -6.19 -0.62
CA ARG A 48 -1.15 -6.47 -1.99
C ARG A 48 -0.09 -5.46 -2.40
N VAL A 49 0.93 -5.93 -3.12
CA VAL A 49 1.92 -5.10 -3.82
C VAL A 49 1.99 -5.54 -5.29
N SER A 50 1.85 -4.58 -6.18
CA SER A 50 1.85 -4.79 -7.62
C SER A 50 2.86 -3.87 -8.31
N CYS A 51 3.37 -4.28 -9.47
CA CYS A 51 4.13 -3.38 -10.33
C CYS A 51 3.20 -2.30 -10.90
N THR A 52 3.77 -1.19 -11.36
CA THR A 52 2.99 -0.08 -11.94
C THR A 52 2.24 -0.43 -13.22
N ASP A 53 2.63 -1.50 -13.93
CA ASP A 53 1.98 -1.91 -15.18
C ASP A 53 0.55 -2.46 -14.95
N CYS A 54 0.31 -3.11 -13.81
CA CYS A 54 -0.96 -3.80 -13.53
C CYS A 54 -1.54 -3.53 -12.14
N GLY A 55 -0.85 -2.74 -11.31
CA GLY A 55 -1.36 -2.27 -10.03
C GLY A 55 -2.52 -1.32 -10.22
N GLN A 56 -3.57 -1.49 -9.42
CA GLN A 56 -4.70 -0.56 -9.39
C GLN A 56 -4.33 0.66 -8.55
N THR A 57 -4.57 1.86 -9.07
CA THR A 57 -4.32 3.13 -8.39
C THR A 57 -5.54 3.70 -7.66
N SER A 58 -6.68 3.03 -7.75
CA SER A 58 -7.94 3.44 -7.10
C SER A 58 -8.63 2.29 -6.37
N ILE A 59 -9.39 2.64 -5.34
CA ILE A 59 -10.23 1.77 -4.54
C ILE A 59 -11.62 1.77 -5.17
N GLY A 60 -12.02 0.65 -5.75
CA GLY A 60 -13.32 0.54 -6.45
C GLY A 60 -14.48 0.28 -5.49
N LEU A 61 -14.37 -0.75 -4.66
CA LEU A 61 -15.37 -1.17 -3.67
C LEU A 61 -14.71 -1.09 -2.30
N PRO A 62 -15.07 -0.10 -1.48
CA PRO A 62 -14.57 0.01 -0.12
C PRO A 62 -14.91 -1.23 0.72
N THR A 63 -14.03 -1.55 1.67
CA THR A 63 -14.25 -2.59 2.66
C THR A 63 -14.87 -1.98 3.91
N ASP A 64 -16.00 -2.52 4.36
CA ASP A 64 -16.70 -2.05 5.55
C ASP A 64 -15.80 -2.08 6.80
N GLY A 65 -15.85 -1.00 7.58
CA GLY A 65 -15.03 -0.79 8.78
C GLY A 65 -13.52 -0.63 8.53
N ALA A 66 -13.05 -0.55 7.28
CA ALA A 66 -11.63 -0.41 6.96
C ALA A 66 -11.27 1.01 6.52
N ASP A 67 -10.15 1.53 7.03
CA ASP A 67 -9.43 2.63 6.38
C ASP A 67 -8.46 2.03 5.38
N GLU A 68 -8.69 2.31 4.10
CA GLU A 68 -8.01 1.68 2.99
C GLU A 68 -7.21 2.72 2.22
N VAL A 69 -6.01 2.35 1.80
CA VAL A 69 -5.20 3.20 0.94
C VAL A 69 -4.61 2.43 -0.21
N VAL A 70 -4.47 3.14 -1.33
CA VAL A 70 -3.52 2.80 -2.35
C VAL A 70 -2.36 3.78 -2.24
N ILE A 71 -1.15 3.23 -2.24
CA ILE A 71 0.09 4.00 -2.20
C ILE A 71 0.96 3.69 -3.41
N GLU A 72 1.75 4.67 -3.82
CA GLU A 72 2.89 4.48 -4.70
C GLU A 72 4.20 4.63 -3.90
N ALA A 73 5.18 3.80 -4.22
CA ALA A 73 6.49 3.85 -3.58
C ALA A 73 7.58 3.27 -4.50
N VAL A 74 8.84 3.50 -4.15
CA VAL A 74 9.97 2.75 -4.71
C VAL A 74 10.25 1.56 -3.80
N VAL A 75 10.47 0.38 -4.38
CA VAL A 75 10.97 -0.77 -3.64
C VAL A 75 12.48 -0.64 -3.49
N TRP A 76 12.98 -0.69 -2.26
CA TRP A 76 14.40 -0.63 -1.96
C TRP A 76 14.78 -1.65 -0.89
N ARG A 77 15.59 -2.65 -1.26
CA ARG A 77 15.96 -3.77 -0.35
C ARG A 77 14.73 -4.39 0.33
N ASN A 78 13.70 -4.70 -0.45
CA ASN A 78 12.42 -5.30 -0.01
C ASN A 78 11.65 -4.43 1.00
N ARG A 79 11.81 -3.11 0.91
CA ARG A 79 11.05 -2.14 1.69
C ARG A 79 10.46 -1.07 0.78
N LEU A 80 9.34 -0.49 1.18
CA LEU A 80 8.76 0.67 0.49
C LEU A 80 9.46 1.95 0.94
N VAL A 81 9.91 2.78 0.01
CA VAL A 81 10.52 4.08 0.30
C VAL A 81 9.93 5.18 -0.58
N GLY A 82 9.86 6.41 -0.05
CA GLY A 82 9.27 7.53 -0.77
C GLY A 82 7.75 7.38 -0.97
N VAL A 83 7.08 6.78 0.02
CA VAL A 83 5.66 6.45 -0.05
C VAL A 83 4.79 7.69 -0.23
N THR A 84 3.87 7.62 -1.19
CA THR A 84 2.83 8.62 -1.43
C THR A 84 1.47 7.94 -1.47
N THR A 85 0.48 8.48 -0.76
CA THR A 85 -0.92 8.01 -0.87
C THR A 85 -1.53 8.59 -2.14
N VAL A 86 -2.05 7.72 -3.01
CA VAL A 86 -2.68 8.11 -4.28
C VAL A 86 -4.19 7.98 -4.24
N ASP A 87 -4.72 7.06 -3.43
CA ASP A 87 -6.15 6.96 -3.15
C ASP A 87 -6.39 6.49 -1.71
N ARG A 88 -7.53 6.88 -1.15
CA ARG A 88 -7.92 6.52 0.21
C ARG A 88 -9.43 6.45 0.37
N SER A 89 -9.90 5.33 0.91
CA SER A 89 -11.26 5.17 1.41
C SER A 89 -11.22 5.15 2.94
N ARG A 90 -12.10 5.89 3.60
CA ARG A 90 -12.24 5.87 5.05
C ARG A 90 -13.43 4.98 5.41
N PRO A 91 -13.44 4.36 6.60
CA PRO A 91 -14.63 3.68 7.07
C PRO A 91 -15.80 4.67 7.13
N GLU A 92 -16.97 4.23 6.68
CA GLU A 92 -18.22 4.95 6.91
C GLU A 92 -18.59 4.81 8.40
N GLU A 93 -19.15 5.87 9.00
CA GLU A 93 -19.62 5.88 10.39
C GLU A 93 -20.95 5.14 10.56
#